data_AF-A0A1Q2D7E5-F1
#
_entry.id   AF-A0A1Q2D7E5-F1
#
_cell.length_a   1.000
_cell.length_b   1.000
_cell.length_c   1.000
_cell.angle_alpha   90.00
_cell.angle_beta   90.00
_cell.angle_gamma   90.00
#
_symmetry.space_group_name_H-M   'P 1'
#
loop_
_entity.id
_entity.type
_entity.pdbx_description
1 polymer ?
#
loop_
_entity_poly.entity_id
_entity_poly.type
_entity_poly.pdbx_seq_one_letter_code
_entity_poly.pdbx_strand_id
1 'polypeptide(L)'
;MIRRNEFLLYVVFGVLGTLIYFFTRFTTREVTTNVLLPVIVGQVVALLFAFFANKYIVFKNSHVGWRHSITQFFEFLLTRVGVFLLDLGIAYIFVEKYQRFWIKALHLKQLNYHHVFFANPLVSRYIGNAQLLNEFLFTILSQSLAAIINYVISKRVVFNIKQTHEPIHQRYEITR
;
A
#
# COMPACT_ATOMS: atom_id res chain seq x y z
N MET A 1 21.04 -14.01 -3.01
CA MET A 1 21.20 -13.16 -1.80
C MET A 1 20.75 -11.76 -2.15
N ILE A 2 19.56 -11.32 -1.72
CA ILE A 2 19.10 -9.93 -1.95
C ILE A 2 20.02 -9.02 -1.14
N ARG A 3 20.72 -8.10 -1.81
CA ARG A 3 21.61 -7.15 -1.12
C ARG A 3 20.78 -6.23 -0.24
N ARG A 4 21.32 -5.81 0.91
CA ARG A 4 20.69 -4.83 1.82
C ARG A 4 20.18 -3.58 1.07
N ASN A 5 20.89 -3.17 0.01
CA ASN A 5 20.52 -2.03 -0.83
C ASN A 5 19.26 -2.29 -1.68
N GLU A 6 19.06 -3.51 -2.18
CA GLU A 6 17.87 -3.89 -2.96
C GLU A 6 16.62 -3.93 -2.06
N PHE A 7 16.76 -4.40 -0.82
CA PHE A 7 15.70 -4.35 0.19
C PHE A 7 15.35 -2.91 0.59
N LEU A 8 16.34 -2.04 0.79
CA LEU A 8 16.10 -0.62 1.09
C LEU A 8 15.36 0.08 -0.05
N LEU A 9 15.77 -0.15 -1.30
CA LEU A 9 15.08 0.39 -2.48
C LEU A 9 13.64 -0.11 -2.56
N TYR A 10 13.40 -1.39 -2.29
CA TYR A 10 12.05 -1.97 -2.27
C TYR A 10 11.13 -1.25 -1.26
N VAL A 11 11.61 -1.00 -0.04
CA VAL A 11 10.84 -0.27 0.99
C VAL A 11 10.59 1.18 0.56
N VAL A 12 11.60 1.86 0.02
CA VAL A 12 11.47 3.25 -0.46
C VAL A 12 10.44 3.36 -1.59
N PHE A 13 10.46 2.44 -2.56
CA PHE A 13 9.46 2.42 -3.62
C PHE A 13 8.07 2.03 -3.12
N GLY A 14 7.97 1.24 -2.06
CA GLY A 14 6.72 0.99 -1.35
C GLY A 14 6.11 2.29 -0.79
N VAL A 15 6.91 3.09 -0.08
CA VAL A 15 6.48 4.38 0.48
C VAL A 15 6.11 5.38 -0.64
N LEU A 16 6.92 5.47 -1.69
CA LEU A 16 6.61 6.30 -2.86
C LEU A 16 5.31 5.87 -3.53
N GLY A 17 5.04 4.57 -3.63
CA GLY A 17 3.78 4.05 -4.16
C GLY A 17 2.57 4.51 -3.34
N THR A 18 2.69 4.56 -2.00
CA THR A 18 1.64 5.09 -1.12
C THR A 18 1.45 6.60 -1.31
N LEU A 19 2.52 7.38 -1.50
CA LEU A 19 2.40 8.81 -1.81
C LEU A 19 1.69 9.05 -3.15
N ILE A 20 2.04 8.28 -4.18
CA ILE A 20 1.39 8.34 -5.50
C ILE A 20 -0.08 7.95 -5.40
N TYR A 21 -0.41 6.91 -4.59
CA TYR A 21 -1.78 6.53 -4.31
C TYR A 21 -2.57 7.71 -3.74
N PHE A 22 -2.07 8.35 -2.68
CA PHE A 22 -2.76 9.48 -2.05
C PHE A 22 -2.95 10.63 -3.04
N PHE A 23 -1.89 11.01 -3.75
CA PHE A 23 -1.95 12.07 -4.76
C PHE A 23 -3.01 11.78 -5.85
N THR A 24 -3.00 10.57 -6.40
CA THR A 24 -3.93 10.15 -7.45
C THR A 24 -5.37 10.08 -6.95
N ARG A 25 -5.57 9.48 -5.77
CA ARG A 25 -6.88 9.37 -5.12
C ARG A 25 -7.46 10.75 -4.88
N PHE A 26 -6.68 11.66 -4.32
CA PHE A 26 -7.13 13.02 -4.03
C PHE A 26 -7.48 13.79 -5.29
N THR A 27 -6.64 13.71 -6.33
CA THR A 27 -6.94 14.35 -7.62
C THR A 27 -8.22 13.80 -8.25
N THR A 28 -8.42 12.48 -8.17
CA THR A 28 -9.60 11.82 -8.75
C THR A 28 -10.86 12.15 -7.95
N ARG A 29 -10.76 12.27 -6.63
CA ARG A 29 -11.87 12.62 -5.74
C ARG A 29 -12.44 14.01 -6.01
N GLU A 30 -11.65 14.95 -6.51
CA GLU A 30 -12.16 16.28 -6.92
C GLU A 30 -13.06 16.22 -8.15
N VAL A 31 -12.90 15.18 -8.98
CA VAL A 31 -13.63 15.03 -10.25
C VAL A 31 -14.85 14.12 -10.10
N THR A 32 -14.93 13.32 -9.02
CA THR A 32 -16.02 12.35 -8.83
C THR A 32 -16.58 12.31 -7.41
N THR A 33 -17.90 12.17 -7.31
CA THR A 33 -18.59 11.94 -6.03
C THR A 33 -18.57 10.48 -5.61
N ASN A 34 -18.16 9.54 -6.47
CA ASN A 34 -18.06 8.12 -6.17
C ASN A 34 -16.87 7.83 -5.23
N VAL A 35 -17.11 7.16 -4.11
CA VAL A 35 -16.08 6.86 -3.09
C VAL A 35 -15.10 5.78 -3.55
N LEU A 36 -15.57 4.82 -4.34
CA LEU A 36 -14.77 3.68 -4.80
C LEU A 36 -13.88 4.04 -5.99
N LEU A 37 -14.34 4.89 -6.90
CA LEU A 37 -13.59 5.22 -8.13
C LEU A 37 -12.19 5.79 -7.85
N PRO A 38 -12.00 6.75 -6.93
CA PRO A 38 -10.68 7.22 -6.51
C PRO A 38 -9.80 6.13 -5.88
N VAL A 39 -10.39 5.17 -5.18
CA VAL A 39 -9.67 4.01 -4.62
C VAL A 39 -9.11 3.15 -5.76
N ILE A 40 -9.95 2.83 -6.76
CA ILE A 40 -9.59 2.02 -7.92
C ILE A 40 -8.45 2.68 -8.70
N VAL A 41 -8.64 3.94 -9.10
CA VAL A 41 -7.65 4.66 -9.90
C VAL A 41 -6.34 4.82 -9.14
N GLY A 42 -6.40 5.20 -7.86
CA GLY A 42 -5.20 5.34 -7.03
C GLY A 42 -4.42 4.03 -6.90
N GLN A 43 -5.10 2.91 -6.69
CA GLN A 43 -4.45 1.60 -6.53
C GLN A 43 -3.84 1.11 -7.84
N VAL A 44 -4.51 1.30 -8.97
CA VAL A 44 -3.98 0.95 -10.29
C VAL A 44 -2.72 1.76 -10.60
N VAL A 45 -2.74 3.08 -10.39
CA VAL A 45 -1.57 3.94 -10.66
C VAL A 45 -0.40 3.57 -9.74
N ALA A 46 -0.65 3.35 -8.45
CA ALA A 46 0.39 2.93 -7.51
C ALA A 46 0.99 1.56 -7.85
N LEU A 47 0.16 0.62 -8.31
CA LEU A 47 0.60 -0.70 -8.77
C LEU A 47 1.51 -0.60 -10.00
N LEU A 48 1.08 0.18 -11.01
CA LEU A 48 1.88 0.41 -12.21
C LEU A 48 3.23 1.05 -11.85
N PHE A 49 3.22 2.10 -11.03
CA PHE A 49 4.45 2.74 -10.58
C PHE A 49 5.39 1.75 -9.90
N ALA A 50 4.89 0.97 -8.93
CA ALA A 50 5.71 0.00 -8.22
C ALA A 50 6.28 -1.08 -9.15
N PHE A 51 5.53 -1.49 -10.17
CA PHE A 51 6.00 -2.41 -11.20
C PHE A 51 7.16 -1.81 -12.00
N PHE A 52 7.00 -0.59 -12.54
CA PHE A 52 8.04 0.07 -13.31
C PHE A 52 9.28 0.37 -12.44
N ALA A 53 9.10 0.86 -11.22
CA ALA A 53 10.21 1.13 -10.31
C ALA A 53 11.02 -0.13 -9.99
N ASN A 54 10.34 -1.23 -9.64
CA ASN A 54 11.01 -2.50 -9.36
C ASN A 54 11.73 -3.03 -10.62
N LYS A 55 11.06 -3.02 -11.77
CA LYS A 55 11.63 -3.54 -13.04
C LYS A 55 12.88 -2.77 -13.50
N TYR A 56 12.84 -1.45 -13.51
CA TYR A 56 13.89 -0.64 -14.14
C TYR A 56 14.99 -0.19 -13.17
N ILE A 57 14.69 -0.05 -11.88
CA ILE A 57 15.62 0.50 -10.90
C ILE A 57 16.22 -0.60 -10.02
N VAL A 58 15.40 -1.52 -9.51
CA VAL A 58 15.86 -2.56 -8.57
C VAL A 58 16.59 -3.69 -9.30
N PHE A 59 16.13 -4.09 -10.49
CA PHE A 59 16.67 -5.25 -11.21
C PHE A 59 17.74 -4.94 -12.27
N LYS A 60 18.22 -3.69 -12.37
CA LYS A 60 19.15 -3.24 -13.43
C LYS A 60 20.44 -4.09 -13.55
N ASN A 61 20.86 -4.80 -12.50
CA ASN A 61 22.14 -5.54 -12.44
C ASN A 61 22.03 -6.99 -11.93
N SER A 62 20.86 -7.62 -12.00
CA SER A 62 20.65 -8.95 -11.41
C SER A 62 20.70 -10.06 -12.46
N HIS A 63 21.74 -10.90 -12.41
CA HIS A 63 21.86 -12.18 -13.13
C HIS A 63 20.80 -13.23 -12.68
N VAL A 64 19.67 -12.80 -12.14
CA VAL A 64 18.58 -13.66 -11.69
C VAL A 64 17.74 -14.01 -12.91
N GLY A 65 17.76 -15.30 -13.28
CA GLY A 65 17.09 -15.80 -14.48
C GLY A 65 15.62 -15.37 -14.58
N TRP A 66 15.19 -15.07 -15.80
CA TRP A 66 13.84 -14.62 -16.19
C TRP A 66 12.70 -15.34 -15.46
N ARG A 67 12.85 -16.65 -15.25
CA ARG A 67 11.85 -17.51 -14.58
C ARG A 67 11.61 -17.14 -13.11
N HIS A 68 12.64 -16.74 -12.36
CA HIS A 68 12.51 -16.34 -10.96
C HIS A 68 11.95 -14.91 -10.81
N SER A 69 12.19 -14.05 -11.80
CA SER A 69 11.63 -12.70 -11.83
C SER A 69 10.12 -12.71 -12.08
N ILE A 70 9.64 -13.64 -12.91
CA ILE A 70 8.20 -13.83 -13.17
C ILE A 70 7.46 -14.34 -11.91
N THR A 71 8.03 -15.29 -11.16
CA THR A 71 7.38 -15.79 -9.94
C THR A 71 7.23 -14.70 -8.89
N GLN A 72 8.27 -13.89 -8.67
CA GLN A 72 8.21 -12.73 -7.77
C GLN A 72 7.20 -11.68 -8.24
N PHE A 73 7.05 -11.49 -9.55
CA PHE A 73 6.04 -10.59 -10.11
C PHE A 73 4.61 -11.07 -9.82
N PHE A 74 4.31 -12.36 -10.00
CA PHE A 74 2.98 -12.90 -9.70
C PHE A 74 2.66 -12.86 -8.20
N GLU A 75 3.63 -13.14 -7.34
CA GLU A 75 3.47 -13.02 -5.87
C GLU A 75 3.20 -11.56 -5.46
N PHE A 76 3.92 -10.61 -6.07
CA PHE A 76 3.70 -9.18 -5.86
C PHE A 76 2.32 -8.74 -6.36
N LEU A 77 1.92 -9.19 -7.56
CA LEU A 77 0.63 -8.86 -8.15
C LEU A 77 -0.52 -9.41 -7.32
N LEU A 78 -0.46 -10.67 -6.89
CA LEU A 78 -1.48 -11.31 -6.06
C LEU A 78 -1.63 -10.58 -4.71
N THR A 79 -0.50 -10.25 -4.08
CA THR A 79 -0.49 -9.47 -2.83
C THR A 79 -1.17 -8.12 -3.02
N ARG A 80 -0.86 -7.43 -4.12
CA ARG A 80 -1.45 -6.12 -4.43
C ARG A 80 -2.93 -6.20 -4.74
N VAL A 81 -3.38 -7.24 -5.45
CA VAL A 81 -4.81 -7.47 -5.68
C VAL A 81 -5.53 -7.75 -4.37
N GLY A 82 -4.95 -8.56 -3.47
CA GLY A 82 -5.54 -8.82 -2.14
C GLY A 82 -5.68 -7.54 -1.31
N VAL A 83 -4.63 -6.72 -1.26
CA VAL A 83 -4.65 -5.41 -0.59
C VAL A 83 -5.64 -4.45 -1.25
N PHE A 84 -5.72 -4.47 -2.58
CA PHE A 84 -6.67 -3.65 -3.34
C PHE A 84 -8.12 -3.99 -3.01
N LEU A 85 -8.47 -5.28 -2.99
CA LEU A 85 -9.81 -5.74 -2.63
C LEU A 85 -10.14 -5.42 -1.17
N LEU A 86 -9.17 -5.52 -0.27
CA LEU A 86 -9.32 -5.11 1.11
C LEU A 86 -9.61 -3.60 1.22
N ASP A 87 -8.84 -2.76 0.51
CA ASP A 87 -9.04 -1.30 0.53
C ASP A 87 -10.41 -0.91 -0.04
N LEU A 88 -10.83 -1.56 -1.13
CA LEU A 88 -12.19 -1.41 -1.66
C LEU A 88 -13.25 -1.86 -0.67
N GLY A 89 -13.05 -3.00 0.00
CA GLY A 89 -13.96 -3.51 1.01
C GLY A 89 -14.12 -2.56 2.19
N ILE A 90 -13.01 -1.98 2.67
CA ILE A 90 -13.04 -0.98 3.74
C ILE A 90 -13.77 0.28 3.27
N ALA A 91 -13.44 0.80 2.08
CA ALA A 91 -14.12 1.97 1.54
C ALA A 91 -15.63 1.72 1.40
N TYR A 92 -16.03 0.60 0.82
CA TYR A 92 -17.44 0.26 0.65
C TYR A 92 -18.18 0.09 1.99
N ILE A 93 -17.61 -0.68 2.93
CA ILE A 93 -18.30 -0.98 4.19
C ILE A 93 -18.31 0.23 5.13
N PHE A 94 -17.16 0.87 5.36
CA PHE A 94 -16.99 1.88 6.41
C PHE A 94 -17.24 3.30 5.92
N VAL A 95 -16.97 3.59 4.64
CA VAL A 95 -17.12 4.94 4.09
C VAL A 95 -18.44 5.13 3.35
N GLU A 96 -18.93 4.12 2.63
CA GLU A 96 -20.17 4.23 1.85
C GLU A 96 -21.38 3.65 2.59
N LYS A 97 -21.38 2.36 2.93
CA LYS A 97 -22.55 1.64 3.46
C LYS A 97 -22.89 2.01 4.91
N TYR A 98 -21.91 1.97 5.81
CA TYR A 98 -22.10 2.24 7.25
C TYR A 98 -21.60 3.63 7.67
N GLN A 99 -21.49 4.56 6.73
CA GLN A 99 -20.97 5.91 6.95
C GLN A 99 -21.60 6.62 8.16
N ARG A 100 -22.93 6.60 8.26
CA ARG A 100 -23.68 7.28 9.33
C ARG A 100 -23.38 6.71 10.71
N PHE A 101 -23.18 5.39 10.80
CA PHE A 101 -22.82 4.73 12.04
C PHE A 101 -21.44 5.21 12.51
N TRP A 102 -20.45 5.21 11.62
CA TRP A 102 -19.08 5.61 11.98
C TRP A 102 -18.94 7.10 12.28
N ILE A 103 -19.58 7.97 11.50
CA ILE A 103 -19.63 9.41 11.81
C ILE A 103 -20.19 9.67 13.21
N LYS A 104 -21.21 8.90 13.63
CA LYS A 104 -21.79 9.01 14.97
C LYS A 104 -20.86 8.41 16.02
N ALA A 105 -20.36 7.20 15.80
CA ALA A 105 -19.49 6.49 16.74
C ALA A 105 -18.19 7.24 17.04
N LEU A 106 -17.61 7.90 16.03
CA LEU A 106 -16.41 8.71 16.14
C LEU A 106 -16.71 10.17 16.51
N HIS A 107 -17.97 10.52 16.78
CA HIS A 107 -18.43 11.87 17.11
C HIS A 107 -17.97 12.97 16.13
N LEU A 108 -17.79 12.64 14.84
CA LEU A 108 -17.20 13.56 13.86
C LEU A 108 -18.07 14.81 13.65
N LYS A 109 -19.38 14.74 13.87
CA LYS A 109 -20.27 15.91 13.74
C LYS A 109 -20.05 16.98 14.81
N GLN A 110 -19.43 16.64 15.93
CA GLN A 110 -19.19 17.59 17.03
C GLN A 110 -17.94 18.44 16.80
N LEU A 111 -17.14 18.12 15.79
CA LEU A 111 -15.93 18.87 15.45
C LEU A 111 -16.29 20.20 14.78
N ASN A 112 -15.51 21.23 15.10
CA ASN A 112 -15.69 22.56 14.51
C ASN A 112 -14.99 22.66 13.16
N TYR A 113 -15.74 22.41 12.08
CA TYR A 113 -15.24 22.52 10.70
C TYR A 113 -14.98 23.96 10.24
N HIS A 114 -15.44 24.96 10.99
CA HIS A 114 -15.11 26.37 10.74
C HIS A 114 -13.76 26.78 11.36
N HIS A 115 -13.15 25.93 12.18
CA HIS A 115 -11.82 26.20 12.71
C HIS A 115 -10.80 26.33 11.58
N VAL A 116 -9.82 27.25 11.73
CA VAL A 116 -8.82 27.62 10.71
C VAL A 116 -8.13 26.40 10.08
N PHE A 117 -7.90 25.34 10.86
CA PHE A 117 -7.34 24.09 10.36
C PHE A 117 -8.22 23.38 9.33
N PHE A 118 -9.51 23.16 9.65
CA PHE A 118 -10.46 22.47 8.77
C PHE A 118 -10.94 23.35 7.62
N ALA A 119 -10.92 24.67 7.81
CA ALA A 119 -11.32 25.65 6.81
C ALA A 119 -10.22 25.97 5.78
N ASN A 120 -8.98 25.51 5.97
CA ASN A 120 -7.90 25.76 5.03
C ASN A 120 -8.24 25.16 3.65
N PRO A 121 -8.12 25.91 2.53
CA PRO A 121 -8.47 25.44 1.18
C PRO A 121 -7.78 24.15 0.73
N LEU A 122 -6.62 23.80 1.30
CA LEU A 122 -5.91 22.55 1.02
C LEU A 122 -6.46 21.37 1.83
N VAL A 123 -6.96 21.65 3.03
CA VAL A 123 -7.35 20.63 4.02
C VAL A 123 -8.86 20.35 3.94
N SER A 124 -9.66 21.39 3.70
CA SER A 124 -11.13 21.32 3.65
C SER A 124 -11.64 20.37 2.56
N ARG A 125 -10.89 20.19 1.48
CA ARG A 125 -11.19 19.25 0.39
C ARG A 125 -11.19 17.79 0.83
N TYR A 126 -10.47 17.47 1.92
CA TYR A 126 -10.29 16.10 2.40
C TYR A 126 -10.92 15.85 3.77
N ILE A 127 -11.04 16.87 4.61
CA ILE A 127 -11.58 16.74 5.98
C ILE A 127 -12.51 17.89 6.38
N GLY A 128 -12.97 18.69 5.44
CA GLY A 128 -13.79 19.90 5.72
C GLY A 128 -15.23 19.63 6.17
N ASN A 129 -15.65 18.37 6.23
CA ASN A 129 -16.91 17.97 6.84
C ASN A 129 -16.79 16.54 7.41
N ALA A 130 -17.81 16.11 8.15
CA ALA A 130 -17.81 14.80 8.82
C ALA A 130 -17.73 13.62 7.85
N GLN A 131 -18.29 13.75 6.65
CA GLN A 131 -18.26 12.71 5.61
C GLN A 131 -16.86 12.53 5.03
N LEU A 132 -16.23 13.64 4.66
CA LEU A 132 -14.87 13.68 4.13
C LEU A 132 -13.86 13.23 5.19
N LEU A 133 -14.01 13.70 6.42
CA LEU A 133 -13.17 13.28 7.53
C LEU A 133 -13.30 11.77 7.81
N ASN A 134 -14.50 11.21 7.75
CA ASN A 134 -14.70 9.76 7.85
C ASN A 134 -13.97 9.01 6.72
N GLU A 135 -14.13 9.45 5.48
CA GLU A 135 -13.43 8.86 4.33
C GLU A 135 -11.91 8.91 4.51
N PHE A 136 -11.37 10.05 4.93
CA PHE A 136 -9.95 10.25 5.13
C PHE A 136 -9.39 9.35 6.23
N LEU A 137 -10.07 9.25 7.38
CA LEU A 137 -9.65 8.40 8.50
C LEU A 137 -9.59 6.92 8.09
N PHE A 138 -10.65 6.41 7.45
CA PHE A 138 -10.67 5.02 7.00
C PHE A 138 -9.69 4.75 5.85
N THR A 139 -9.39 5.76 5.03
CA THR A 139 -8.33 5.65 4.01
C THR A 139 -6.96 5.49 4.66
N ILE A 140 -6.62 6.29 5.69
CA ILE A 140 -5.35 6.14 6.42
C ILE A 140 -5.29 4.78 7.12
N LEU A 141 -6.39 4.35 7.77
CA LEU A 141 -6.48 3.05 8.42
C LEU A 141 -6.23 1.92 7.41
N SER A 142 -6.89 1.97 6.26
CA SER A 142 -6.77 0.98 5.19
C SER A 142 -5.34 0.93 4.63
N GLN A 143 -4.72 2.09 4.37
CA GLN A 143 -3.34 2.16 3.87
C GLN A 143 -2.32 1.67 4.92
N SER A 144 -2.59 1.90 6.20
CA SER A 144 -1.76 1.37 7.28
C SER A 144 -1.84 -0.15 7.34
N LEU A 145 -3.05 -0.71 7.22
CA LEU A 145 -3.26 -2.16 7.16
C LEU A 145 -2.62 -2.78 5.92
N ALA A 146 -2.76 -2.12 4.76
CA ALA A 146 -2.08 -2.49 3.52
C ALA A 146 -0.55 -2.55 3.69
N ALA A 147 0.04 -1.54 4.34
CA ALA A 147 1.47 -1.51 4.62
C ALA A 147 1.90 -2.66 5.54
N ILE A 148 1.13 -2.97 6.58
CA ILE A 148 1.38 -4.10 7.49
C ILE A 148 1.31 -5.42 6.73
N ILE A 149 0.27 -5.63 5.91
CA ILE A 149 0.10 -6.85 5.10
C ILE A 149 1.29 -7.01 4.14
N ASN A 150 1.66 -5.93 3.44
CA ASN A 150 2.81 -5.94 2.56
C ASN A 150 4.08 -6.34 3.33
N TYR A 151 4.34 -5.76 4.50
CA TYR A 151 5.49 -6.11 5.33
C TYR A 151 5.49 -7.58 5.77
N VAL A 152 4.34 -8.10 6.22
CA VAL A 152 4.22 -9.50 6.67
C VAL A 152 4.47 -10.47 5.52
N ILE A 153 3.92 -10.19 4.33
CA ILE A 153 4.14 -11.03 3.15
C ILE A 153 5.60 -10.95 2.68
N SER A 154 6.16 -9.74 2.57
CA SER A 154 7.58 -9.58 2.26
C SER A 154 8.47 -10.35 3.23
N LYS A 155 8.16 -10.32 4.53
CA LYS A 155 8.90 -11.09 5.54
C LYS A 155 8.78 -12.60 5.30
N ARG A 156 7.58 -13.15 5.11
CA ARG A 156 7.39 -14.60 4.88
C ARG A 156 8.11 -15.08 3.61
N VAL A 157 8.01 -14.35 2.51
CA VAL A 157 8.67 -14.70 1.24
C VAL A 157 10.19 -14.60 1.37
N VAL A 158 10.72 -13.51 1.93
CA VAL A 158 12.18 -13.29 2.07
C VAL A 158 12.80 -14.29 3.06
N PHE A 159 12.10 -14.68 4.13
CA PHE A 159 12.62 -15.67 5.08
C PHE A 159 12.62 -17.09 4.51
N ASN A 160 11.64 -17.48 3.68
CA ASN A 160 11.68 -18.76 2.97
C ASN A 160 12.87 -18.84 2.01
N ILE A 161 13.22 -17.73 1.33
CA ILE A 161 14.37 -17.69 0.42
C ILE A 161 15.71 -17.88 1.16
N LYS A 162 15.81 -17.47 2.44
CA LYS A 162 17.03 -17.65 3.25
C LYS A 162 17.29 -19.12 3.62
N GLN A 163 16.25 -19.94 3.81
CA GLN A 163 16.44 -21.34 4.19
C GLN A 163 16.81 -22.25 3.02
N THR A 164 16.51 -21.87 1.77
CA THR A 164 16.85 -22.69 0.59
C THR A 164 18.33 -22.57 0.17
N HIS A 165 19.11 -21.67 0.77
CA HIS A 165 20.50 -21.41 0.38
C HIS A 165 21.48 -21.42 1.56
N GLU A 166 21.27 -22.27 2.56
CA GLU A 166 22.43 -22.70 3.35
C GLU A 166 23.36 -23.50 2.43
N PRO A 167 24.63 -23.09 2.24
CA PRO A 167 25.57 -23.88 1.47
C PRO A 167 25.81 -25.20 2.23
N ILE A 168 25.65 -26.32 1.52
CA ILE A 168 25.88 -27.70 1.98
C ILE A 168 27.34 -27.95 2.46
N HIS A 169 28.20 -26.94 2.50
CA HIS A 169 29.65 -27.09 2.68
C HIS A 169 30.16 -27.17 4.12
N GLN A 170 29.33 -27.18 5.16
CA GLN A 170 29.81 -27.36 6.55
C GLN A 170 29.68 -28.79 7.09
N ARG A 171 29.20 -29.77 6.29
CA ARG A 171 29.02 -31.16 6.79
C ARG A 171 30.24 -32.08 6.62
N TYR A 172 31.37 -31.60 6.08
CA TYR A 172 32.55 -32.44 5.82
C TYR A 172 33.77 -32.19 6.73
N GLU A 173 33.71 -31.25 7.69
CA GLU A 173 34.86 -30.97 8.58
C GLU A 173 34.80 -31.65 9.96
N ILE A 174 33.84 -32.54 10.22
CA ILE A 174 33.75 -33.28 11.51
C ILE A 174 34.14 -34.76 11.34
N THR A 175 35.04 -35.06 10.40
CA THR A 175 35.59 -36.42 10.27
C THR A 175 37.03 -36.39 9.77
N ARG A 176 37.91 -35.72 10.50
CA ARG A 176 39.35 -36.04 10.56
C ARG A 176 39.90 -35.67 11.92
#